data_AF-A0A559JEG8-F1
#
_entry.id   AF-A0A559JEG8-F1
#
_cell.length_a   1.000
_cell.length_b   1.000
_cell.length_c   1.000
_cell.angle_alpha   90.00
_cell.angle_beta   90.00
_cell.angle_gamma   90.00
#
_symmetry.space_group_name_H-M   'P 1'
#
loop_
_entity.id
_entity.type
_entity.pdbx_description
1 polymer ?
#
loop_
_entity_poly.entity_id
_entity_poly.type
_entity_poly.pdbx_seq_one_letter_code
_entity_poly.pdbx_strand_id
1 'polypeptide(L)'
;MARIDFPKDFVWGTATASYQIEGAYQEDGRGLSIWDTFSHTPGKVFNNDNGDIACDSYHRYEEDVALLKKLGVTAYRFSIAWPRIFPQGTGEVNEKGLEYYRKVVDALLEAGIEPCVTLYHWDLPQALQDKGGWDNRDTIDAFVKYAEVVFKAFDGKIKQWITFNETWCVSFLSNYIGLHAPGNTDLQLAINVAHHCMVAHGEAVKKFRALGIRGEIGTTHNLSWCEPYSKSAEDVAAAHRNRAFNNEWFMEPTFKGTYPQFMVDWFASKGAKVPVLPGDMETIAQKIDFIGVNYYSGGFGRYKKGDGLFDCEEVQIGFDKTYMDWNVYAEGLYKVLSWVHEEYGDTPIYITENGACYEDVLAEGNRVHDTLRTDYYKKHFIQCHRLVESGVPLKGYFAWSLLDNFEWAEGYRKRFGIVYTNYETLERYPKDSYYFIQDVIKNGGFEA
;
A
#
# COMPACT_ATOMS: atom_id res chain seq x y z
N MET A 1 12.78 -10.57 29.96
CA MET A 1 11.71 -10.80 28.97
C MET A 1 10.45 -10.19 29.53
N ALA A 2 9.81 -9.32 28.77
CA ALA A 2 8.51 -8.73 29.12
C ALA A 2 7.44 -9.32 28.20
N ARG A 3 6.26 -9.59 28.72
CA ARG A 3 5.12 -10.04 27.91
C ARG A 3 4.48 -8.82 27.25
N ILE A 4 4.21 -8.95 25.95
CA ILE A 4 3.50 -7.97 25.13
C ILE A 4 2.15 -8.58 24.78
N ASP A 5 1.06 -7.91 25.13
CA ASP A 5 -0.30 -8.33 24.82
C ASP A 5 -1.01 -7.25 24.01
N PHE A 6 -1.71 -7.63 22.94
CA PHE A 6 -2.49 -6.71 22.12
C PHE A 6 -3.95 -6.66 22.58
N PRO A 7 -4.70 -5.60 22.22
CA PRO A 7 -6.13 -5.55 22.46
C PRO A 7 -6.85 -6.80 21.92
N LYS A 8 -7.89 -7.26 22.63
CA LYS A 8 -8.63 -8.48 22.24
C LYS A 8 -9.31 -8.35 20.88
N ASP A 9 -9.66 -7.13 20.50
CA ASP A 9 -10.29 -6.75 19.24
C ASP A 9 -9.27 -6.23 18.20
N PHE A 10 -7.96 -6.40 18.45
CA PHE A 10 -6.93 -6.01 17.49
C PHE A 10 -7.00 -6.89 16.24
N VAL A 11 -7.14 -6.26 15.08
CA VAL A 11 -7.25 -6.95 13.80
C VAL A 11 -5.87 -7.43 13.35
N TRP A 12 -5.73 -8.74 13.21
CA TRP A 12 -4.56 -9.36 12.60
C TRP A 12 -4.88 -9.81 11.19
N GLY A 13 -4.04 -9.41 10.24
CA GLY A 13 -4.18 -9.76 8.84
C GLY A 13 -2.86 -9.87 8.08
N THR A 14 -2.98 -10.20 6.80
CA THR A 14 -1.91 -10.08 5.80
C THR A 14 -2.44 -9.34 4.58
N ALA A 15 -1.54 -8.82 3.75
CA ALA A 15 -1.89 -8.05 2.58
C ALA A 15 -1.23 -8.58 1.29
N THR A 16 -1.90 -8.36 0.15
CA THR A 16 -1.39 -8.57 -1.21
C THR A 16 -1.99 -7.54 -2.18
N ALA A 17 -1.47 -7.50 -3.42
CA ALA A 17 -2.01 -6.72 -4.52
C ALA A 17 -2.27 -7.60 -5.75
N SER A 18 -3.36 -7.30 -6.46
CA SER A 18 -3.86 -8.01 -7.65
C SER A 18 -2.76 -8.32 -8.66
N TYR A 19 -2.10 -7.29 -9.20
CA TYR A 19 -1.06 -7.49 -10.22
C TYR A 19 0.16 -8.27 -9.72
N GLN A 20 0.43 -8.22 -8.41
CA GLN A 20 1.60 -8.87 -7.83
C GLN A 20 1.42 -10.38 -7.63
N ILE A 21 0.17 -10.86 -7.46
CA ILE A 21 -0.09 -12.28 -7.13
C ILE A 21 -1.00 -13.01 -8.13
N GLU A 22 -1.91 -12.32 -8.82
CA GLU A 22 -3.01 -13.01 -9.52
C GLU A 22 -2.53 -13.83 -10.72
N GLY A 23 -1.66 -13.26 -11.56
CA GLY A 23 -1.36 -13.84 -12.87
C GLY A 23 -2.55 -13.76 -13.81
N ALA A 24 -2.68 -14.75 -14.70
CA ALA A 24 -3.80 -14.91 -15.63
C ALA A 24 -4.15 -13.60 -16.36
N TYR A 25 -3.11 -12.90 -16.84
CA TYR A 25 -3.21 -11.48 -17.22
C TYR A 25 -4.11 -11.23 -18.45
N GLN A 26 -4.36 -12.25 -19.27
CA GLN A 26 -5.24 -12.20 -20.46
C GLN A 26 -6.50 -13.05 -20.31
N GLU A 27 -6.71 -13.70 -19.16
CA GLU A 27 -7.83 -14.61 -18.98
C GLU A 27 -9.14 -13.89 -18.69
N ASP A 28 -10.24 -14.54 -19.08
CA ASP A 28 -11.60 -14.12 -18.79
C ASP A 28 -11.93 -12.66 -19.13
N GLY A 29 -11.29 -12.15 -20.18
CA GLY A 29 -11.56 -10.81 -20.73
C GLY A 29 -10.89 -9.68 -19.97
N ARG A 30 -9.91 -9.94 -19.10
CA ARG A 30 -9.08 -8.90 -18.49
C ARG A 30 -8.41 -8.03 -19.56
N GLY A 31 -8.52 -6.71 -19.41
CA GLY A 31 -7.76 -5.74 -20.21
C GLY A 31 -6.32 -5.57 -19.71
N LEU A 32 -5.47 -4.94 -20.50
CA LEU A 32 -4.12 -4.58 -20.03
C LEU A 32 -4.19 -3.42 -19.04
N SER A 33 -3.35 -3.46 -18.02
CA SER A 33 -3.03 -2.33 -17.14
C SER A 33 -1.76 -1.62 -17.61
N ILE A 34 -1.48 -0.45 -17.01
CA ILE A 34 -0.20 0.24 -17.16
C ILE A 34 0.98 -0.62 -16.69
N TRP A 35 0.78 -1.52 -15.73
CA TRP A 35 1.83 -2.40 -15.25
C TRP A 35 2.14 -3.53 -16.23
N ASP A 36 1.13 -4.06 -16.94
CA ASP A 36 1.36 -4.98 -18.06
C ASP A 36 2.23 -4.30 -19.11
N THR A 37 1.88 -3.09 -19.54
CA THR A 37 2.67 -2.34 -20.52
C THR A 37 4.08 -2.05 -20.03
N PHE A 38 4.23 -1.64 -18.77
CA PHE A 38 5.52 -1.29 -18.18
C PHE A 38 6.44 -2.51 -18.04
N SER A 39 5.95 -3.63 -17.51
CA SER A 39 6.77 -4.84 -17.32
C SER A 39 7.15 -5.50 -18.65
N HIS A 40 6.33 -5.37 -19.69
CA HIS A 40 6.67 -5.82 -21.04
C HIS A 40 7.61 -4.87 -21.80
N THR A 41 7.97 -3.72 -21.21
CA THR A 41 8.93 -2.79 -21.81
C THR A 41 10.36 -3.15 -21.36
N PRO A 42 11.28 -3.47 -22.29
CA PRO A 42 12.64 -3.89 -21.94
C PRO A 42 13.37 -2.90 -21.03
N GLY A 43 13.97 -3.42 -19.95
CA GLY A 43 14.78 -2.65 -19.01
C GLY A 43 14.00 -1.83 -17.97
N LYS A 44 12.66 -1.90 -17.97
CA LYS A 44 11.82 -1.24 -16.95
C LYS A 44 11.68 -2.06 -15.67
N VAL A 45 11.74 -3.37 -15.78
CA VAL A 45 11.72 -4.30 -14.65
C VAL A 45 12.99 -5.15 -14.68
N PHE A 46 13.53 -5.46 -13.50
CA PHE A 46 14.68 -6.34 -13.37
C PHE A 46 14.43 -7.67 -14.11
N ASN A 47 15.44 -8.14 -14.86
CA ASN A 47 15.38 -9.35 -15.67
C ASN A 47 14.24 -9.40 -16.72
N ASN A 48 13.56 -8.28 -16.97
CA ASN A 48 12.30 -8.20 -17.74
C ASN A 48 11.22 -9.16 -17.19
N ASP A 49 11.23 -9.37 -15.88
CA ASP A 49 10.15 -10.09 -15.20
C ASP A 49 8.82 -9.34 -15.40
N ASN A 50 7.71 -10.07 -15.38
CA ASN A 50 6.35 -9.50 -15.52
C ASN A 50 5.34 -10.20 -14.61
N GLY A 51 4.15 -9.62 -14.48
CA GLY A 51 3.05 -10.18 -13.68
C GLY A 51 2.16 -11.19 -14.41
N ASP A 52 2.61 -11.77 -15.53
CA ASP A 52 1.75 -12.60 -16.40
C ASP A 52 1.21 -13.83 -15.68
N ILE A 53 2.09 -14.46 -14.89
CA ILE A 53 1.79 -15.63 -14.05
C ILE A 53 1.83 -15.25 -12.57
N ALA A 54 2.82 -14.47 -12.13
CA ALA A 54 2.97 -14.08 -10.73
C ALA A 54 2.93 -15.29 -9.77
N CYS A 55 2.02 -15.28 -8.80
CA CYS A 55 1.79 -16.42 -7.91
C CYS A 55 0.71 -17.36 -8.47
N ASP A 56 0.06 -17.02 -9.57
CA ASP A 56 -1.08 -17.75 -10.13
C ASP A 56 -2.28 -17.82 -9.15
N SER A 57 -2.42 -16.81 -8.28
CA SER A 57 -3.50 -16.75 -7.29
C SER A 57 -4.88 -16.63 -7.92
N TYR A 58 -4.99 -16.24 -9.20
CA TYR A 58 -6.26 -16.31 -9.94
C TYR A 58 -6.85 -17.73 -9.95
N HIS A 59 -5.98 -18.74 -10.08
CA HIS A 59 -6.38 -20.15 -10.05
C HIS A 59 -6.21 -20.80 -8.68
N ARG A 60 -5.37 -20.24 -7.81
CA ARG A 60 -4.93 -20.84 -6.54
C ARG A 60 -5.44 -20.15 -5.28
N TYR A 61 -6.39 -19.23 -5.42
CA TYR A 61 -6.94 -18.49 -4.27
C TYR A 61 -7.46 -19.40 -3.14
N GLU A 62 -7.98 -20.60 -3.43
CA GLU A 62 -8.43 -21.55 -2.41
C GLU A 62 -7.27 -22.07 -1.53
N GLU A 63 -6.11 -22.33 -2.14
CA GLU A 63 -4.88 -22.71 -1.43
C GLU A 63 -4.39 -21.55 -0.56
N ASP A 64 -4.39 -20.34 -1.11
CA ASP A 64 -3.96 -19.13 -0.41
C ASP A 64 -4.91 -18.80 0.78
N VAL A 65 -6.22 -18.97 0.61
CA VAL A 65 -7.22 -18.84 1.70
C VAL A 65 -7.04 -19.91 2.77
N ALA A 66 -6.69 -21.14 2.40
CA ALA A 66 -6.38 -22.20 3.37
C ALA A 66 -5.15 -21.85 4.21
N LEU A 67 -4.14 -21.21 3.62
CA LEU A 67 -2.97 -20.68 4.34
C LEU A 67 -3.36 -19.57 5.31
N LEU A 68 -4.18 -18.60 4.89
CA LEU A 68 -4.68 -17.55 5.78
C LEU A 68 -5.45 -18.12 6.98
N LYS A 69 -6.35 -19.07 6.72
CA LYS A 69 -7.14 -19.74 7.77
C LYS A 69 -6.24 -20.47 8.76
N LYS A 70 -5.21 -21.16 8.25
CA LYS A 70 -4.24 -21.86 9.10
C LYS A 70 -3.41 -20.85 9.91
N LEU A 71 -3.03 -19.70 9.34
CA LEU A 71 -2.30 -18.64 10.04
C LEU A 71 -3.10 -18.08 11.21
N GLY A 72 -4.43 -18.13 11.13
CA GLY A 72 -5.34 -17.67 12.18
C GLY A 72 -5.67 -16.19 12.10
N VAL A 73 -5.39 -15.54 10.96
CA VAL A 73 -5.75 -14.14 10.75
C VAL A 73 -7.26 -13.93 10.76
N THR A 74 -7.67 -12.73 11.13
CA THR A 74 -9.08 -12.31 11.17
C THR A 74 -9.48 -11.48 9.95
N ALA A 75 -8.52 -10.92 9.22
CA ALA A 75 -8.75 -10.13 8.03
C ALA A 75 -7.71 -10.41 6.94
N TYR A 76 -8.09 -10.22 5.69
CA TYR A 76 -7.19 -10.28 4.55
C TYR A 76 -7.39 -9.07 3.66
N ARG A 77 -6.30 -8.32 3.47
CA ARG A 77 -6.30 -7.17 2.57
C ARG A 77 -5.86 -7.60 1.18
N PHE A 78 -6.69 -7.34 0.17
CA PHE A 78 -6.34 -7.55 -1.24
C PHE A 78 -6.86 -6.41 -2.10
N SER A 79 -6.34 -6.26 -3.31
CA SER A 79 -6.88 -5.31 -4.29
C SER A 79 -7.68 -5.98 -5.39
N ILE A 80 -8.61 -5.21 -5.96
CA ILE A 80 -9.36 -5.61 -7.15
C ILE A 80 -8.70 -4.98 -8.37
N ALA A 81 -8.38 -5.80 -9.37
CA ALA A 81 -7.86 -5.33 -10.64
C ALA A 81 -8.95 -4.61 -11.42
N TRP A 82 -8.85 -3.29 -11.50
CA TRP A 82 -9.73 -2.47 -12.34
C TRP A 82 -9.88 -3.03 -13.77
N PRO A 83 -8.81 -3.43 -14.49
CA PRO A 83 -8.95 -3.96 -15.86
C PRO A 83 -9.62 -5.33 -15.95
N ARG A 84 -9.83 -6.05 -14.83
CA ARG A 84 -10.72 -7.23 -14.80
C ARG A 84 -12.18 -6.83 -14.78
N ILE A 85 -12.54 -5.71 -14.16
CA ILE A 85 -13.92 -5.24 -14.03
C ILE A 85 -14.33 -4.39 -15.24
N PHE A 86 -13.46 -3.48 -15.66
CA PHE A 86 -13.62 -2.67 -16.86
C PHE A 86 -12.36 -2.79 -17.73
N PRO A 87 -12.34 -3.71 -18.72
CA PRO A 87 -11.16 -3.96 -19.54
C PRO A 87 -10.65 -2.72 -20.30
N GLN A 88 -11.55 -1.81 -20.66
CA GLN A 88 -11.22 -0.52 -21.31
C GLN A 88 -11.27 0.66 -20.32
N GLY A 89 -11.29 0.37 -19.01
CA GLY A 89 -11.43 1.31 -17.89
C GLY A 89 -12.81 1.94 -17.70
N THR A 90 -13.63 1.94 -18.74
CA THR A 90 -15.05 2.33 -18.74
C THR A 90 -15.85 1.38 -19.64
N GLY A 91 -17.16 1.61 -19.76
CA GLY A 91 -18.00 0.90 -20.71
C GLY A 91 -18.77 -0.25 -20.07
N GLU A 92 -18.74 -1.43 -20.70
CA GLU A 92 -19.42 -2.63 -20.19
C GLU A 92 -18.62 -3.28 -19.06
N VAL A 93 -19.34 -3.73 -18.03
CA VAL A 93 -18.77 -4.50 -16.93
C VAL A 93 -18.43 -5.90 -17.43
N ASN A 94 -17.21 -6.36 -17.17
CA ASN A 94 -16.85 -7.74 -17.37
C ASN A 94 -17.29 -8.58 -16.16
N GLU A 95 -18.44 -9.25 -16.28
CA GLU A 95 -19.01 -10.06 -15.21
C GLU A 95 -18.12 -11.21 -14.76
N LYS A 96 -17.25 -11.74 -15.64
CA LYS A 96 -16.30 -12.79 -15.24
C LYS A 96 -15.27 -12.29 -14.23
N GLY A 97 -14.81 -11.04 -14.38
CA GLY A 97 -13.95 -10.38 -13.42
C GLY A 97 -14.62 -10.25 -12.06
N LEU A 98 -15.89 -9.85 -12.02
CA LEU A 98 -16.67 -9.83 -10.77
C LEU A 98 -16.88 -11.22 -10.19
N GLU A 99 -17.11 -12.24 -11.02
CA GLU A 99 -17.28 -13.63 -10.57
C GLU A 99 -16.04 -14.16 -9.86
N TYR A 100 -14.83 -13.88 -10.37
CA TYR A 100 -13.58 -14.23 -9.69
C TYR A 100 -13.53 -13.65 -8.27
N TYR A 101 -13.73 -12.34 -8.11
CA TYR A 101 -13.69 -11.72 -6.79
C TYR A 101 -14.85 -12.16 -5.88
N ARG A 102 -16.02 -12.51 -6.43
CA ARG A 102 -17.10 -13.15 -5.65
C ARG A 102 -16.63 -14.47 -5.05
N LYS A 103 -15.94 -15.32 -5.83
CA LYS A 103 -15.37 -16.58 -5.32
C LYS A 103 -14.33 -16.35 -4.23
N VAL A 104 -13.42 -15.39 -4.41
CA VAL A 104 -12.41 -15.03 -3.40
C VAL A 104 -13.06 -14.53 -2.11
N VAL A 105 -14.00 -13.58 -2.21
CA VAL A 105 -14.72 -13.02 -1.06
C VAL A 105 -15.51 -14.10 -0.33
N ASP A 106 -16.21 -14.97 -1.06
CA ASP A 106 -17.00 -16.05 -0.45
C ASP A 106 -16.09 -17.07 0.25
N ALA A 107 -14.96 -17.46 -0.36
CA ALA A 107 -13.98 -18.34 0.28
C ALA A 107 -13.40 -17.74 1.57
N LEU A 108 -13.10 -16.44 1.60
CA LEU A 108 -12.63 -15.74 2.80
C LEU A 108 -13.68 -15.76 3.91
N LEU A 109 -14.92 -15.40 3.59
CA LEU A 109 -16.01 -15.37 4.58
C LEU A 109 -16.34 -16.77 5.11
N GLU A 110 -16.33 -17.79 4.26
CA GLU A 110 -16.46 -19.20 4.67
C GLU A 110 -15.30 -19.68 5.56
N ALA A 111 -14.11 -19.11 5.36
CA ALA A 111 -12.95 -19.33 6.23
C ALA A 111 -13.02 -18.54 7.55
N GLY A 112 -13.99 -17.63 7.72
CA GLY A 112 -14.13 -16.75 8.87
C GLY A 112 -13.17 -15.56 8.85
N ILE A 113 -12.71 -15.15 7.67
CA ILE A 113 -11.77 -14.06 7.45
C ILE A 113 -12.51 -12.89 6.81
N GLU A 114 -12.41 -11.72 7.42
CA GLU A 114 -13.04 -10.49 6.92
C GLU A 114 -12.25 -9.93 5.71
N PRO A 115 -12.90 -9.73 4.55
CA PRO A 115 -12.29 -9.06 3.41
C PRO A 115 -12.04 -7.57 3.70
N CYS A 116 -10.80 -7.12 3.45
CA CYS A 116 -10.44 -5.70 3.39
C CYS A 116 -10.04 -5.35 1.95
N VAL A 117 -10.86 -4.60 1.23
CA VAL A 117 -10.68 -4.41 -0.22
C VAL A 117 -10.05 -3.08 -0.54
N THR A 118 -8.94 -3.13 -1.28
CA THR A 118 -8.31 -1.96 -1.91
C THR A 118 -8.81 -1.82 -3.35
N LEU A 119 -9.47 -0.72 -3.67
CA LEU A 119 -10.04 -0.49 -5.00
C LEU A 119 -8.97 -0.22 -6.05
N TYR A 120 -7.99 0.61 -5.72
CA TYR A 120 -6.91 0.98 -6.64
C TYR A 120 -5.54 0.64 -6.07
N HIS A 121 -4.88 -0.34 -6.67
CA HIS A 121 -3.50 -0.72 -6.39
C HIS A 121 -2.68 -0.73 -7.68
N TRP A 122 -2.65 0.44 -8.31
CA TRP A 122 -1.71 0.85 -9.38
C TRP A 122 -1.94 0.24 -10.76
N ASP A 123 -2.86 -0.70 -10.91
CA ASP A 123 -3.17 -1.38 -12.17
C ASP A 123 -4.20 -0.62 -13.02
N LEU A 124 -3.99 0.68 -13.25
CA LEU A 124 -4.83 1.50 -14.15
C LEU A 124 -4.98 0.82 -15.52
N PRO A 125 -6.21 0.65 -16.05
CA PRO A 125 -6.41 0.15 -17.41
C PRO A 125 -5.63 0.98 -18.45
N GLN A 126 -4.85 0.31 -19.29
CA GLN A 126 -3.99 0.97 -20.29
C GLN A 126 -4.79 1.89 -21.21
N ALA A 127 -6.02 1.51 -21.55
CA ALA A 127 -6.92 2.33 -22.37
C ALA A 127 -7.25 3.71 -21.77
N LEU A 128 -7.17 3.87 -20.44
CA LEU A 128 -7.26 5.17 -19.78
C LEU A 128 -5.93 5.91 -19.84
N GLN A 129 -4.80 5.21 -19.66
CA GLN A 129 -3.47 5.78 -19.79
C GLN A 129 -3.22 6.36 -21.19
N ASP A 130 -3.70 5.68 -22.24
CA ASP A 130 -3.62 6.15 -23.63
C ASP A 130 -4.37 7.48 -23.86
N LYS A 131 -5.29 7.84 -22.96
CA LYS A 131 -6.05 9.11 -22.96
C LYS A 131 -5.50 10.13 -21.95
N GLY A 132 -4.30 9.90 -21.42
CA GLY A 132 -3.64 10.76 -20.43
C GLY A 132 -3.63 10.20 -19.00
N GLY A 133 -4.31 9.07 -18.76
CA GLY A 133 -4.33 8.42 -17.44
C GLY A 133 -4.79 9.36 -16.35
N TRP A 134 -4.11 9.35 -15.20
CA TRP A 134 -4.46 10.22 -14.07
C TRP A 134 -4.19 11.71 -14.28
N ASP A 135 -3.48 12.13 -15.34
CA ASP A 135 -3.41 13.55 -15.71
C ASP A 135 -4.75 14.05 -16.27
N ASN A 136 -5.51 13.16 -16.89
CA ASN A 136 -6.83 13.46 -17.42
C ASN A 136 -7.89 13.31 -16.31
N ARG A 137 -8.63 14.40 -16.02
CA ARG A 137 -9.72 14.40 -15.04
C ARG A 137 -10.85 13.43 -15.35
N ASP A 138 -11.07 13.06 -16.61
CA ASP A 138 -12.09 12.06 -16.97
C ASP A 138 -11.81 10.69 -16.29
N THR A 139 -10.56 10.43 -15.90
CA THR A 139 -10.17 9.24 -15.15
C THR A 139 -10.77 9.23 -13.73
N ILE A 140 -11.06 10.40 -13.15
CA ILE A 140 -11.77 10.52 -11.87
C ILE A 140 -13.17 9.90 -12.00
N ASP A 141 -13.92 10.29 -13.02
CA ASP A 141 -15.27 9.76 -13.27
C ASP A 141 -15.24 8.26 -13.60
N ALA A 142 -14.24 7.82 -14.36
CA ALA A 142 -14.01 6.41 -14.64
C ALA A 142 -13.79 5.60 -13.35
N PHE A 143 -12.96 6.10 -12.43
CA PHE A 143 -12.69 5.46 -11.15
C PHE A 143 -13.94 5.42 -10.27
N VAL A 144 -14.70 6.51 -10.19
CA VAL A 144 -15.93 6.56 -9.40
C VAL A 144 -16.97 5.57 -9.94
N LYS A 145 -17.05 5.42 -11.28
CA LYS A 145 -17.93 4.44 -11.90
C LYS A 145 -17.51 3.00 -11.60
N TYR A 146 -16.20 2.74 -11.64
CA TYR A 146 -15.62 1.48 -11.23
C TYR A 146 -15.92 1.15 -9.77
N ALA A 147 -15.64 2.08 -8.85
CA ALA A 147 -15.92 1.95 -7.43
C ALA A 147 -17.42 1.70 -7.17
N GLU A 148 -18.32 2.42 -7.84
CA GLU A 148 -19.77 2.19 -7.74
C GLU A 148 -20.16 0.74 -8.06
N VAL A 149 -19.62 0.17 -9.13
CA VAL A 149 -19.93 -1.21 -9.53
C VAL A 149 -19.42 -2.20 -8.49
N VAL A 150 -18.18 -2.02 -8.04
CA VAL A 150 -17.57 -2.89 -7.03
C VAL A 150 -18.33 -2.80 -5.70
N PHE A 151 -18.64 -1.59 -5.22
CA PHE A 151 -19.42 -1.40 -4.01
C PHE A 151 -20.77 -2.14 -4.06
N LYS A 152 -21.52 -1.99 -5.15
CA LYS A 152 -22.81 -2.66 -5.31
C LYS A 152 -22.67 -4.18 -5.41
N ALA A 153 -21.62 -4.68 -6.06
CA ALA A 153 -21.40 -6.11 -6.25
C ALA A 153 -21.12 -6.84 -4.94
N PHE A 154 -20.56 -6.15 -3.93
CA PHE A 154 -20.13 -6.76 -2.67
C PHE A 154 -20.75 -6.11 -1.42
N ASP A 155 -21.81 -5.32 -1.58
CA ASP A 155 -22.52 -4.74 -0.44
C ASP A 155 -22.98 -5.83 0.54
N GLY A 156 -22.75 -5.60 1.82
CA GLY A 156 -23.04 -6.55 2.89
C GLY A 156 -22.03 -7.69 3.06
N LYS A 157 -21.06 -7.86 2.15
CA LYS A 157 -19.98 -8.86 2.27
C LYS A 157 -18.66 -8.26 2.73
N ILE A 158 -18.32 -7.06 2.24
CA ILE A 158 -17.08 -6.36 2.58
C ILE A 158 -17.39 -5.27 3.60
N LYS A 159 -16.64 -5.25 4.71
CA LYS A 159 -16.81 -4.27 5.80
C LYS A 159 -15.76 -3.18 5.82
N GLN A 160 -14.61 -3.38 5.16
CA GLN A 160 -13.51 -2.41 5.15
C GLN A 160 -13.06 -2.15 3.71
N TRP A 161 -13.09 -0.87 3.32
CA TRP A 161 -12.80 -0.41 1.97
C TRP A 161 -11.68 0.62 1.97
N ILE A 162 -10.68 0.40 1.12
CA ILE A 162 -9.57 1.33 0.87
C ILE A 162 -9.72 1.80 -0.57
N THR A 163 -9.80 3.09 -0.77
CA THR A 163 -9.90 3.69 -2.12
C THR A 163 -8.60 3.57 -2.90
N PHE A 164 -7.50 4.14 -2.39
CA PHE A 164 -6.18 4.13 -3.01
C PHE A 164 -5.15 3.51 -2.09
N ASN A 165 -4.24 2.73 -2.65
CA ASN A 165 -2.96 2.39 -2.03
C ASN A 165 -1.88 3.39 -2.48
N GLU A 166 -1.20 4.02 -1.53
CA GLU A 166 0.05 4.76 -1.73
C GLU A 166 0.00 5.78 -2.86
N THR A 167 -0.80 6.83 -2.69
CA THR A 167 -0.92 7.90 -3.69
C THR A 167 0.42 8.56 -4.01
N TRP A 168 1.40 8.58 -3.08
CA TRP A 168 2.77 9.03 -3.36
C TRP A 168 3.46 8.16 -4.43
N CYS A 169 3.31 6.84 -4.36
CA CYS A 169 3.85 5.93 -5.36
C CYS A 169 3.19 6.15 -6.72
N VAL A 170 1.86 6.19 -6.77
CA VAL A 170 1.08 6.43 -8.01
C VAL A 170 1.44 7.75 -8.69
N SER A 171 1.80 8.76 -7.90
CA SER A 171 2.14 10.09 -8.38
C SER A 171 3.63 10.27 -8.58
N PHE A 172 4.39 10.52 -7.53
CA PHE A 172 5.79 10.93 -7.62
C PHE A 172 6.72 9.79 -8.04
N LEU A 173 6.57 8.58 -7.48
CA LEU A 173 7.44 7.46 -7.88
C LEU A 173 7.22 7.08 -9.35
N SER A 174 5.96 7.07 -9.79
CA SER A 174 5.57 6.67 -11.14
C SER A 174 5.73 7.76 -12.21
N ASN A 175 5.55 9.04 -11.85
CA ASN A 175 5.48 10.13 -12.83
C ASN A 175 6.54 11.21 -12.69
N TYR A 176 7.28 11.28 -11.58
CA TYR A 176 8.42 12.18 -11.43
C TYR A 176 9.76 11.43 -11.40
N ILE A 177 9.84 10.35 -10.62
CA ILE A 177 11.04 9.51 -10.53
C ILE A 177 11.10 8.51 -11.69
N GLY A 178 9.94 7.98 -12.11
CA GLY A 178 9.81 7.11 -13.27
C GLY A 178 10.24 5.66 -13.03
N LEU A 179 10.28 5.23 -11.76
CA LEU A 179 10.65 3.86 -11.38
C LEU A 179 9.48 2.88 -11.50
N HIS A 180 8.24 3.37 -11.36
CA HIS A 180 7.02 2.55 -11.50
C HIS A 180 6.22 2.98 -12.73
N ALA A 181 5.29 2.12 -13.15
CA ALA A 181 4.37 2.43 -14.24
C ALA A 181 3.58 3.72 -13.96
N PRO A 182 3.37 4.62 -14.95
CA PRO A 182 3.74 4.49 -16.36
C PRO A 182 5.19 4.89 -16.70
N GLY A 183 6.01 5.31 -15.73
CA GLY A 183 7.44 5.55 -15.92
C GLY A 183 7.80 6.93 -16.47
N ASN A 184 6.99 7.95 -16.17
CA ASN A 184 7.25 9.33 -16.57
C ASN A 184 8.23 10.02 -15.59
N THR A 185 8.82 11.13 -16.04
CA THR A 185 9.82 11.90 -15.27
C THR A 185 9.53 13.41 -15.26
N ASP A 186 8.28 13.78 -14.98
CA ASP A 186 7.77 15.15 -14.97
C ASP A 186 7.12 15.53 -13.63
N LEU A 187 7.60 16.61 -13.00
CA LEU A 187 7.12 17.06 -11.69
C LEU A 187 5.69 17.61 -11.74
N GLN A 188 5.34 18.37 -12.78
CA GLN A 188 4.01 18.95 -12.90
C GLN A 188 2.97 17.84 -13.11
N LEU A 189 3.29 16.85 -13.94
CA LEU A 189 2.49 15.66 -14.13
C LEU A 189 2.29 14.90 -12.83
N ALA A 190 3.35 14.65 -12.05
CA ALA A 190 3.22 13.98 -10.76
C ALA A 190 2.29 14.74 -9.79
N ILE A 191 2.36 16.08 -9.75
CA ILE A 191 1.46 16.90 -8.93
C ILE A 191 0.01 16.81 -9.43
N ASN A 192 -0.21 16.81 -10.74
CA ASN A 192 -1.54 16.63 -11.31
C ASN A 192 -2.13 15.27 -10.94
N VAL A 193 -1.35 14.19 -11.13
CA VAL A 193 -1.74 12.83 -10.77
C VAL A 193 -2.05 12.72 -9.28
N ALA A 194 -1.18 13.26 -8.41
CA ALA A 194 -1.42 13.28 -6.97
C ALA A 194 -2.76 13.95 -6.66
N HIS A 195 -3.03 15.11 -7.24
CA HIS A 195 -4.25 15.85 -7.00
C HIS A 195 -5.50 15.11 -7.50
N HIS A 196 -5.49 14.60 -8.73
CA HIS A 196 -6.64 13.91 -9.31
C HIS A 196 -6.97 12.59 -8.59
N CYS A 197 -5.96 11.83 -8.15
CA CYS A 197 -6.20 10.65 -7.32
C CYS A 197 -6.87 11.01 -5.98
N MET A 198 -6.47 12.13 -5.36
CA MET A 198 -7.10 12.60 -4.11
C MET A 198 -8.54 13.06 -4.33
N VAL A 199 -8.85 13.73 -5.45
CA VAL A 199 -10.23 14.08 -5.81
C VAL A 199 -11.05 12.81 -6.06
N ALA A 200 -10.48 11.83 -6.77
CA ALA A 200 -11.13 10.54 -7.02
C ALA A 200 -11.40 9.74 -5.74
N HIS A 201 -10.48 9.81 -4.76
CA HIS A 201 -10.72 9.28 -3.41
C HIS A 201 -11.98 9.91 -2.81
N GLY A 202 -12.03 11.25 -2.77
CA GLY A 202 -13.14 12.01 -2.23
C GLY A 202 -14.48 11.68 -2.89
N GLU A 203 -14.52 11.64 -4.23
CA GLU A 203 -15.72 11.29 -4.98
C GLU A 203 -16.16 9.84 -4.76
N ALA A 204 -15.23 8.89 -4.61
CA ALA A 204 -15.56 7.52 -4.25
C ALA A 204 -16.15 7.42 -2.84
N VAL A 205 -15.65 8.19 -1.87
CA VAL A 205 -16.25 8.28 -0.53
C VAL A 205 -17.66 8.87 -0.61
N LYS A 206 -17.88 9.98 -1.35
CA LYS A 206 -19.24 10.51 -1.58
C LYS A 206 -20.16 9.46 -2.16
N LYS A 207 -19.68 8.71 -3.17
CA LYS A 207 -20.44 7.64 -3.82
C LYS A 207 -20.79 6.52 -2.84
N PHE A 208 -19.84 6.07 -2.04
CA PHE A 208 -20.02 5.06 -0.99
C PHE A 208 -21.15 5.46 -0.03
N ARG A 209 -21.10 6.69 0.49
CA ARG A 209 -22.13 7.22 1.40
C ARG A 209 -23.49 7.38 0.73
N ALA A 210 -23.53 7.92 -0.49
CA ALA A 210 -24.77 8.13 -1.23
C ALA A 210 -25.50 6.82 -1.57
N LEU A 211 -24.75 5.74 -1.78
CA LEU A 211 -25.31 4.40 -2.01
C LEU A 211 -25.76 3.71 -0.71
N GLY A 212 -25.40 4.23 0.47
CA GLY A 212 -25.72 3.60 1.75
C GLY A 212 -24.99 2.28 1.97
N ILE A 213 -23.80 2.11 1.37
CA ILE A 213 -23.01 0.88 1.53
C ILE A 213 -22.65 0.70 3.00
N ARG A 214 -22.82 -0.53 3.49
CA ARG A 214 -22.47 -0.87 4.87
C ARG A 214 -20.96 -1.11 4.99
N GLY A 215 -20.39 -0.67 6.09
CA GLY A 215 -18.96 -0.81 6.39
C GLY A 215 -18.26 0.54 6.50
N GLU A 216 -16.94 0.45 6.57
CA GLU A 216 -16.02 1.56 6.77
C GLU A 216 -15.23 1.80 5.49
N ILE A 217 -14.96 3.06 5.17
CA ILE A 217 -14.16 3.46 4.01
C ILE A 217 -13.05 4.44 4.42
N GLY A 218 -11.87 4.20 3.85
CA GLY A 218 -10.67 5.00 4.04
C GLY A 218 -9.78 5.06 2.80
N THR A 219 -8.55 5.49 3.04
CA THR A 219 -7.45 5.47 2.07
C THR A 219 -6.19 4.96 2.75
N THR A 220 -5.18 4.58 1.99
CA THR A 220 -3.89 4.15 2.50
C THR A 220 -2.77 5.04 1.96
N HIS A 221 -1.94 5.56 2.86
CA HIS A 221 -0.73 6.31 2.49
C HIS A 221 0.52 5.59 3.00
N ASN A 222 1.57 5.56 2.19
CA ASN A 222 2.91 5.17 2.60
C ASN A 222 3.57 6.31 3.35
N LEU A 223 3.78 6.11 4.64
CA LEU A 223 4.41 7.11 5.49
C LEU A 223 5.85 6.70 5.80
N SER A 224 6.72 7.69 5.88
CA SER A 224 8.10 7.51 6.30
C SER A 224 8.47 8.49 7.41
N TRP A 225 9.58 8.24 8.10
CA TRP A 225 10.07 9.14 9.13
C TRP A 225 11.50 9.59 8.84
N CYS A 226 11.65 10.87 8.48
CA CYS A 226 12.95 11.51 8.27
C CYS A 226 13.29 12.41 9.47
N GLU A 227 14.40 12.11 10.13
CA GLU A 227 14.97 12.90 11.22
C GLU A 227 16.08 13.81 10.75
N PRO A 228 16.22 15.02 11.32
CA PRO A 228 17.36 15.86 11.00
C PRO A 228 18.64 15.25 11.57
N TYR A 229 19.69 15.17 10.75
CA TYR A 229 20.99 14.65 11.15
C TYR A 229 21.64 15.48 12.29
N SER A 230 21.45 16.80 12.25
CA SER A 230 21.90 17.72 13.30
C SER A 230 20.80 18.70 13.70
N LYS A 231 21.07 19.51 14.73
CA LYS A 231 20.14 20.56 15.21
C LYS A 231 20.24 21.85 14.40
N SER A 232 20.99 21.87 13.29
CA SER A 232 21.08 23.05 12.43
C SER A 232 19.70 23.36 11.82
N ALA A 233 19.40 24.65 11.63
CA ALA A 233 18.12 25.05 11.04
C ALA A 233 17.96 24.50 9.61
N GLU A 234 19.07 24.34 8.88
CA GLU A 234 19.07 23.81 7.52
C GLU A 234 18.71 22.32 7.48
N ASP A 235 19.30 21.49 8.37
CA ASP A 235 18.99 20.06 8.45
C ASP A 235 17.54 19.83 8.90
N VAL A 236 17.07 20.61 9.89
CA VAL A 236 15.67 20.57 10.35
C VAL A 236 14.72 20.88 9.21
N ALA A 237 15.00 21.94 8.43
CA ALA A 237 14.16 22.31 7.29
C ALA A 237 14.21 21.28 6.15
N ALA A 238 15.38 20.69 5.87
CA ALA A 238 15.55 19.67 4.84
C ALA A 238 14.79 18.38 5.18
N ALA A 239 14.96 17.88 6.42
CA ALA A 239 14.23 16.71 6.91
C ALA A 239 12.71 16.96 6.95
N HIS A 240 12.27 18.18 7.33
CA HIS A 240 10.85 18.53 7.30
C HIS A 240 10.29 18.55 5.87
N ARG A 241 10.99 19.14 4.87
CA ARG A 241 10.54 19.06 3.46
C ARG A 241 10.41 17.61 2.99
N ASN A 242 11.38 16.75 3.32
CA ASN A 242 11.31 15.33 2.98
C ASN A 242 10.11 14.64 3.65
N ARG A 243 9.89 14.86 4.96
CA ARG A 243 8.74 14.29 5.67
C ARG A 243 7.42 14.82 5.12
N ALA A 244 7.33 16.11 4.80
CA ALA A 244 6.12 16.71 4.28
C ALA A 244 5.78 16.22 2.88
N PHE A 245 6.79 15.96 2.06
CA PHE A 245 6.63 15.33 0.75
C PHE A 245 6.02 13.92 0.83
N ASN A 246 6.49 13.10 1.78
CA ASN A 246 6.01 11.73 1.95
C ASN A 246 4.67 11.67 2.71
N ASN A 247 4.47 12.55 3.69
CA ASN A 247 3.38 12.45 4.65
C ASN A 247 2.37 13.60 4.51
N GLU A 248 2.78 14.83 4.85
CA GLU A 248 1.87 15.98 4.97
C GLU A 248 1.15 16.30 3.65
N TRP A 249 1.80 16.09 2.51
CA TRP A 249 1.23 16.35 1.18
C TRP A 249 -0.04 15.55 0.89
N PHE A 250 -0.22 14.40 1.54
CA PHE A 250 -1.41 13.55 1.39
C PHE A 250 -2.29 13.55 2.64
N MET A 251 -1.69 13.59 3.83
CA MET A 251 -2.43 13.60 5.09
C MET A 251 -3.18 14.93 5.29
N GLU A 252 -2.56 16.07 4.98
CA GLU A 252 -3.19 17.38 5.21
C GLU A 252 -4.44 17.59 4.33
N PRO A 253 -4.43 17.29 3.02
CA PRO A 253 -5.65 17.37 2.21
C PRO A 253 -6.75 16.43 2.71
N THR A 254 -6.42 15.19 3.09
CA THR A 254 -7.37 14.19 3.58
C THR A 254 -8.10 14.65 4.84
N PHE A 255 -7.38 15.25 5.80
CA PHE A 255 -7.95 15.58 7.11
C PHE A 255 -8.34 17.04 7.30
N LYS A 256 -7.62 17.96 6.66
CA LYS A 256 -7.76 19.42 6.86
C LYS A 256 -8.30 20.15 5.61
N GLY A 257 -8.34 19.50 4.45
CA GLY A 257 -8.81 20.11 3.21
C GLY A 257 -7.87 21.19 2.67
N THR A 258 -6.58 21.11 2.99
CA THR A 258 -5.55 22.04 2.50
C THR A 258 -4.29 21.27 2.16
N TYR A 259 -3.52 21.76 1.17
CA TYR A 259 -2.13 21.33 1.03
C TYR A 259 -1.23 22.14 1.97
N PRO A 260 -0.11 21.57 2.46
CA PRO A 260 0.85 22.31 3.27
C PRO A 260 1.41 23.48 2.47
N GLN A 261 1.10 24.72 2.88
CA GLN A 261 1.39 25.92 2.08
C GLN A 261 2.87 26.05 1.72
N PHE A 262 3.78 25.73 2.64
CA PHE A 262 5.22 25.82 2.38
C PHE A 262 5.69 24.82 1.30
N MET A 263 5.02 23.67 1.16
CA MET A 263 5.29 22.71 0.09
C MET A 263 4.71 23.17 -1.24
N VAL A 264 3.54 23.83 -1.23
CA VAL A 264 2.98 24.49 -2.41
C VAL A 264 3.96 25.55 -2.94
N ASP A 265 4.47 26.40 -2.05
CA ASP A 265 5.46 27.43 -2.39
C ASP A 265 6.78 26.80 -2.87
N TRP A 266 7.21 25.69 -2.25
CA TRP A 266 8.38 24.93 -2.67
C TRP A 266 8.24 24.42 -4.10
N PHE A 267 7.14 23.74 -4.43
CA PHE A 267 6.92 23.24 -5.80
C PHE A 267 6.78 24.40 -6.80
N ALA A 268 6.17 25.51 -6.41
CA ALA A 268 6.13 26.71 -7.25
C ALA A 268 7.53 27.24 -7.56
N SER A 269 8.45 27.24 -6.58
CA SER A 269 9.86 27.60 -6.79
C SER A 269 10.60 26.64 -7.72
N LYS A 270 10.10 25.41 -7.87
CA LYS A 270 10.60 24.38 -8.78
C LYS A 270 9.84 24.36 -10.12
N GLY A 271 8.95 25.33 -10.35
CA GLY A 271 8.24 25.51 -11.61
C GLY A 271 6.93 24.72 -11.75
N ALA A 272 6.42 24.12 -10.67
CA ALA A 272 5.19 23.33 -10.70
C ALA A 272 4.09 23.93 -9.81
N LYS A 273 2.83 23.70 -10.16
CA LYS A 273 1.65 24.26 -9.48
C LYS A 273 0.60 23.20 -9.23
N VAL A 274 -0.09 23.28 -8.10
CA VAL A 274 -1.19 22.36 -7.79
C VAL A 274 -2.43 22.73 -8.59
N PRO A 275 -3.06 21.81 -9.35
CA PRO A 275 -4.19 22.12 -10.24
C PRO A 275 -5.54 22.07 -9.51
N VAL A 276 -5.67 22.83 -8.41
CA VAL A 276 -6.90 22.87 -7.60
C VAL A 276 -7.99 23.65 -8.35
N LEU A 277 -9.13 23.02 -8.55
CA LEU A 277 -10.38 23.62 -9.01
C LEU A 277 -11.34 23.88 -7.84
N PRO A 278 -12.33 24.79 -8.00
CA PRO A 278 -13.34 25.03 -6.97
C PRO A 278 -14.08 23.74 -6.58
N GLY A 279 -14.15 23.44 -5.28
CA GLY A 279 -14.83 22.25 -4.76
C GLY A 279 -13.91 21.02 -4.58
N ASP A 280 -12.69 21.02 -5.12
CA ASP A 280 -11.82 19.86 -5.03
C ASP A 280 -11.38 19.59 -3.60
N MET A 281 -11.00 20.61 -2.84
CA MET A 281 -10.47 20.39 -1.49
C MET A 281 -11.57 19.94 -0.51
N GLU A 282 -12.79 20.43 -0.66
CA GLU A 282 -13.97 19.94 0.06
C GLU A 282 -14.31 18.50 -0.32
N THR A 283 -14.00 18.12 -1.57
CA THR A 283 -14.14 16.76 -2.05
C THR A 283 -13.07 15.85 -1.49
N ILE A 284 -11.80 16.28 -1.48
CA ILE A 284 -10.69 15.49 -0.93
C ILE A 284 -10.89 15.23 0.56
N ALA A 285 -11.38 16.23 1.31
CA ALA A 285 -11.61 16.16 2.75
C ALA A 285 -12.93 15.47 3.17
N GLN A 286 -13.52 14.64 2.31
CA GLN A 286 -14.67 13.85 2.73
C GLN A 286 -14.29 12.97 3.93
N LYS A 287 -15.20 12.89 4.91
CA LYS A 287 -14.93 12.15 6.14
C LYS A 287 -14.76 10.65 5.88
N ILE A 288 -13.55 10.18 6.16
CA ILE A 288 -13.17 8.76 6.21
C ILE A 288 -13.45 8.16 7.60
N ASP A 289 -13.60 6.83 7.65
CA ASP A 289 -13.84 6.08 8.90
C ASP A 289 -12.53 5.61 9.55
N PHE A 290 -11.49 5.41 8.75
CA PHE A 290 -10.15 5.02 9.19
C PHE A 290 -9.09 5.47 8.18
N ILE A 291 -7.82 5.48 8.60
CA ILE A 291 -6.65 5.67 7.74
C ILE A 291 -5.79 4.41 7.75
N GLY A 292 -5.46 3.93 6.56
CA GLY A 292 -4.44 2.91 6.37
C GLY A 292 -3.06 3.54 6.28
N VAL A 293 -2.08 2.95 6.95
CA VAL A 293 -0.68 3.36 6.86
C VAL A 293 0.18 2.20 6.42
N ASN A 294 0.94 2.42 5.36
CA ASN A 294 2.03 1.54 4.97
C ASN A 294 3.32 2.12 5.54
N TYR A 295 4.10 1.31 6.26
CA TYR A 295 5.37 1.72 6.83
C TYR A 295 6.41 0.65 6.60
N TYR A 296 7.62 1.06 6.22
CA TYR A 296 8.73 0.14 6.01
C TYR A 296 10.03 0.65 6.61
N SER A 297 10.29 1.95 6.46
CA SER A 297 11.59 2.54 6.74
C SER A 297 11.53 4.04 7.05
N GLY A 298 12.68 4.57 7.42
CA GLY A 298 12.97 5.96 7.71
C GLY A 298 14.47 6.12 7.95
N GLY A 299 14.88 7.28 8.45
CA GLY A 299 16.29 7.52 8.71
C GLY A 299 16.59 8.98 8.97
N PHE A 300 17.82 9.37 8.69
CA PHE A 300 18.29 10.74 8.88
C PHE A 300 18.45 11.46 7.55
N GLY A 301 18.10 12.74 7.52
CA GLY A 301 18.34 13.65 6.42
C GLY A 301 19.19 14.84 6.87
N ARG A 302 20.07 15.32 6.01
CA ARG A 302 20.78 16.59 6.20
C ARG A 302 20.65 17.48 4.99
N TYR A 303 20.79 18.78 5.19
CA TYR A 303 20.76 19.71 4.09
C TYR A 303 21.97 19.51 3.17
N LYS A 304 21.68 19.40 1.88
CA LYS A 304 22.69 19.42 0.82
C LYS A 304 22.07 20.04 -0.42
N LYS A 305 22.53 21.25 -0.76
CA LYS A 305 22.04 21.98 -1.92
C LYS A 305 22.17 21.16 -3.20
N GLY A 306 21.09 21.06 -3.96
CA GLY A 306 21.01 20.32 -5.22
C GLY A 306 20.80 18.82 -5.06
N ASP A 307 20.69 18.30 -3.82
CA ASP A 307 20.41 16.89 -3.58
C ASP A 307 18.90 16.62 -3.67
N GLY A 308 18.49 16.05 -4.80
CA GLY A 308 17.11 15.78 -5.14
C GLY A 308 16.22 17.03 -5.19
N LEU A 309 14.91 16.82 -5.05
CA LEU A 309 13.91 17.89 -5.12
C LEU A 309 13.91 18.81 -3.88
N PHE A 310 14.44 18.32 -2.75
CA PHE A 310 14.27 18.95 -1.43
C PHE A 310 15.56 19.44 -0.79
N ASP A 311 16.68 19.41 -1.52
CA ASP A 311 18.02 19.74 -0.98
C ASP A 311 18.32 18.94 0.31
N CYS A 312 17.96 17.65 0.31
CA CYS A 312 18.00 16.79 1.48
C CYS A 312 18.70 15.48 1.12
N GLU A 313 19.92 15.32 1.61
CA GLU A 313 20.70 14.08 1.47
C GLU A 313 20.33 13.12 2.60
N GLU A 314 20.03 11.87 2.24
CA GLU A 314 19.85 10.81 3.23
C GLU A 314 21.20 10.41 3.85
N VAL A 315 21.24 10.32 5.17
CA VAL A 315 22.43 9.95 5.93
C VAL A 315 22.26 8.56 6.50
N GLN A 316 23.08 7.63 6.01
CA GLN A 316 23.08 6.23 6.42
C GLN A 316 23.96 6.05 7.66
N ILE A 317 23.37 5.69 8.80
CA ILE A 317 24.09 5.54 10.07
C ILE A 317 23.51 4.41 10.89
N GLY A 318 24.30 3.35 11.10
CA GLY A 318 24.08 2.38 12.17
C GLY A 318 22.78 1.57 12.13
N PHE A 319 22.01 1.62 11.04
CA PHE A 319 20.84 0.78 10.85
C PHE A 319 21.21 -0.56 10.22
N ASP A 320 20.60 -1.64 10.73
CA ASP A 320 20.47 -2.87 9.95
C ASP A 320 19.71 -2.56 8.65
N LYS A 321 20.05 -3.24 7.57
CA LYS A 321 19.38 -3.06 6.29
C LYS A 321 18.66 -4.31 5.84
N THR A 322 17.53 -4.11 5.18
CA THR A 322 16.83 -5.15 4.43
C THR A 322 17.54 -5.41 3.10
N TYR A 323 17.14 -6.45 2.39
CA TYR A 323 17.64 -6.70 1.04
C TYR A 323 17.18 -5.64 0.01
N MET A 324 16.22 -4.78 0.35
CA MET A 324 15.88 -3.58 -0.43
C MET A 324 16.85 -2.41 -0.21
N ASP A 325 17.90 -2.60 0.61
CA ASP A 325 18.79 -1.53 1.10
C ASP A 325 18.08 -0.48 1.99
N TRP A 326 16.88 -0.80 2.48
CA TRP A 326 16.11 0.04 3.39
C TRP A 326 16.53 -0.17 4.83
N ASN A 327 16.59 0.92 5.60
CA ASN A 327 16.88 0.89 7.03
C ASN A 327 15.77 0.16 7.79
N VAL A 328 16.15 -0.76 8.67
CA VAL A 328 15.26 -1.37 9.65
C VAL A 328 15.08 -0.39 10.80
N TYR A 329 14.13 0.55 10.64
CA TYR A 329 13.90 1.60 11.62
C TYR A 329 12.55 1.49 12.32
N ALA A 330 12.41 0.53 13.24
CA ALA A 330 11.14 0.29 13.92
C ALA A 330 10.64 1.50 14.71
N GLU A 331 11.51 2.23 15.42
CA GLU A 331 11.10 3.40 16.21
C GLU A 331 10.48 4.51 15.34
N GLY A 332 10.85 4.60 14.06
CA GLY A 332 10.20 5.51 13.12
C GLY A 332 8.70 5.23 12.94
N LEU A 333 8.25 3.97 13.09
CA LEU A 333 6.82 3.61 13.09
C LEU A 333 6.10 4.24 14.28
N TYR A 334 6.70 4.14 15.48
CA TYR A 334 6.14 4.78 16.68
C TYR A 334 6.07 6.29 16.50
N LYS A 335 7.14 6.91 16.00
CA LYS A 335 7.21 8.37 15.80
C LYS A 335 6.18 8.86 14.79
N VAL A 336 6.09 8.21 13.62
CA VAL A 336 5.18 8.65 12.56
C VAL A 336 3.71 8.45 12.95
N LEU A 337 3.34 7.35 13.59
CA LEU A 337 1.94 7.14 13.99
C LEU A 337 1.53 7.96 15.21
N SER A 338 2.47 8.26 16.13
CA SER A 338 2.21 9.24 17.20
C SER A 338 1.98 10.64 16.60
N TRP A 339 2.82 11.05 15.63
CA TRP A 339 2.63 12.30 14.90
C TRP A 339 1.30 12.37 14.16
N VAL A 340 0.87 11.28 13.49
CA VAL A 340 -0.45 11.22 12.84
C VAL A 340 -1.56 11.47 13.85
N HIS A 341 -1.51 10.81 15.00
CA HIS A 341 -2.50 10.98 16.05
C HIS A 341 -2.51 12.41 16.63
N GLU A 342 -1.34 12.97 16.91
CA GLU A 342 -1.19 14.35 17.42
C GLU A 342 -1.73 15.41 16.44
N GLU A 343 -1.47 15.24 15.13
CA GLU A 343 -1.83 16.25 14.12
C GLU A 343 -3.24 16.13 13.54
N TYR A 344 -3.79 14.91 13.52
CA TYR A 344 -5.05 14.61 12.82
C TYR A 344 -6.12 13.96 13.71
N GLY A 345 -5.82 13.73 15.00
CA GLY A 345 -6.78 13.32 16.02
C GLY A 345 -7.00 11.81 16.10
N ASP A 346 -8.21 11.43 16.53
CA ASP A 346 -8.55 10.06 16.95
C ASP A 346 -9.04 9.13 15.83
N THR A 347 -8.77 9.46 14.56
CA THR A 347 -9.19 8.61 13.44
C THR A 347 -8.53 7.24 13.58
N PRO A 348 -9.29 6.12 13.56
CA PRO A 348 -8.72 4.77 13.64
C PRO A 348 -7.60 4.55 12.62
N ILE A 349 -6.49 3.98 13.08
CA ILE A 349 -5.33 3.68 12.25
C ILE A 349 -5.23 2.17 12.06
N TYR A 350 -5.02 1.72 10.83
CA TYR A 350 -4.61 0.36 10.52
C TYR A 350 -3.24 0.39 9.85
N ILE A 351 -2.29 -0.42 10.32
CA ILE A 351 -1.06 -0.66 9.55
C ILE A 351 -1.46 -1.61 8.42
N THR A 352 -1.67 -1.06 7.22
CA THR A 352 -2.18 -1.81 6.08
C THR A 352 -1.09 -2.55 5.32
N GLU A 353 0.16 -2.15 5.49
CA GLU A 353 1.37 -2.88 5.12
C GLU A 353 2.51 -2.58 6.12
N ASN A 354 3.16 -3.62 6.62
CA ASN A 354 4.50 -3.54 7.19
C ASN A 354 5.18 -4.91 7.06
N GLY A 355 6.43 -4.93 6.63
CA GLY A 355 7.20 -6.15 6.43
C GLY A 355 8.59 -5.89 5.85
N ALA A 356 9.34 -6.94 5.55
CA ALA A 356 10.72 -6.80 5.13
C ALA A 356 11.15 -7.84 4.09
N CYS A 357 11.98 -7.37 3.16
CA CYS A 357 12.65 -8.20 2.19
C CYS A 357 13.99 -8.70 2.74
N TYR A 358 14.20 -10.00 2.69
CA TYR A 358 15.49 -10.64 2.96
C TYR A 358 15.77 -11.70 1.89
N GLU A 359 17.03 -12.11 1.77
CA GLU A 359 17.40 -13.25 0.93
C GLU A 359 16.91 -14.53 1.58
N ASP A 360 15.99 -15.20 0.91
CA ASP A 360 15.39 -16.45 1.37
C ASP A 360 15.94 -17.63 0.58
N VAL A 361 16.27 -18.71 1.29
CA VAL A 361 16.69 -19.98 0.70
C VAL A 361 15.72 -21.06 1.15
N LEU A 362 15.16 -21.80 0.18
CA LEU A 362 14.40 -23.00 0.46
C LEU A 362 15.37 -24.12 0.84
N ALA A 363 15.41 -24.44 2.13
CA ALA A 363 16.27 -25.48 2.69
C ALA A 363 15.64 -26.88 2.56
N GLU A 364 16.40 -27.92 2.90
CA GLU A 364 15.89 -29.29 2.99
C GLU A 364 14.64 -29.37 3.87
N GLY A 365 13.68 -30.20 3.46
CA GLY A 365 12.40 -30.34 4.18
C GLY A 365 11.38 -29.23 3.89
N ASN A 366 11.54 -28.47 2.80
CA ASN A 366 10.60 -27.46 2.33
C ASN A 366 10.34 -26.35 3.38
N ARG A 367 11.43 -25.87 4.00
CA ARG A 367 11.42 -24.82 5.03
C ARG A 367 12.31 -23.65 4.62
N VAL A 368 11.93 -22.45 5.03
CA VAL A 368 12.73 -21.24 4.88
C VAL A 368 12.95 -20.64 6.27
N HIS A 369 14.22 -20.54 6.67
CA HIS A 369 14.64 -20.05 7.98
C HIS A 369 14.94 -18.55 7.93
N ASP A 370 13.88 -17.72 7.89
CA ASP A 370 13.95 -16.28 7.73
C ASP A 370 13.98 -15.53 9.08
N THR A 371 15.01 -15.81 9.88
CA THR A 371 15.18 -15.23 11.22
C THR A 371 15.20 -13.70 11.22
N LEU A 372 15.84 -13.07 10.23
CA LEU A 372 15.86 -11.62 10.09
C LEU A 372 14.47 -11.01 9.87
N ARG A 373 13.59 -11.71 9.13
CA ARG A 373 12.21 -11.30 8.92
C ARG A 373 11.40 -11.43 10.22
N THR A 374 11.62 -12.51 10.96
CA THR A 374 11.03 -12.70 12.29
C THR A 374 11.45 -11.59 13.26
N ASP A 375 12.74 -11.24 13.28
CA ASP A 375 13.27 -10.15 14.12
C ASP A 375 12.73 -8.78 13.70
N TYR A 376 12.54 -8.54 12.40
CA TYR A 376 11.89 -7.33 11.90
C TYR A 376 10.48 -7.20 12.46
N TYR A 377 9.64 -8.22 12.32
CA TYR A 377 8.28 -8.22 12.86
C TYR A 377 8.27 -8.05 14.37
N LYS A 378 9.15 -8.76 15.10
CA LYS A 378 9.30 -8.60 16.54
C LYS A 378 9.58 -7.14 16.92
N LYS A 379 10.55 -6.49 16.27
CA LYS A 379 10.90 -5.08 16.51
C LYS A 379 9.71 -4.13 16.25
N HIS A 380 8.94 -4.34 15.19
CA HIS A 380 7.80 -3.48 14.83
C HIS A 380 6.56 -3.74 15.68
N PHE A 381 6.28 -4.99 16.07
CA PHE A 381 5.19 -5.32 16.99
C PHE A 381 5.41 -4.71 18.38
N ILE A 382 6.66 -4.62 18.86
CA ILE A 382 6.99 -3.88 20.09
C ILE A 382 6.54 -2.40 19.96
N GLN A 383 6.74 -1.78 18.80
CA GLN A 383 6.32 -0.39 18.57
C GLN A 383 4.80 -0.26 18.41
N CYS A 384 4.14 -1.24 17.77
CA CYS A 384 2.69 -1.29 17.69
C CYS A 384 2.04 -1.36 19.08
N HIS A 385 2.57 -2.24 19.95
CA HIS A 385 2.14 -2.29 21.34
C HIS A 385 2.37 -0.96 22.06
N ARG A 386 3.56 -0.35 21.89
CA ARG A 386 3.87 0.95 22.48
C ARG A 386 2.91 2.05 22.01
N LEU A 387 2.50 2.04 20.74
CA LEU A 387 1.50 2.97 20.18
C LEU A 387 0.14 2.80 20.88
N VAL A 388 -0.34 1.55 20.98
CA VAL A 388 -1.60 1.22 21.66
C VAL A 388 -1.56 1.67 23.12
N GLU A 389 -0.50 1.34 23.86
CA GLU A 389 -0.33 1.75 25.27
C GLU A 389 -0.22 3.28 25.43
N SER A 390 0.26 3.99 24.41
CA SER A 390 0.35 5.45 24.40
C SER A 390 -0.98 6.14 24.02
N GLY A 391 -2.04 5.37 23.76
CA GLY A 391 -3.37 5.90 23.41
C GLY A 391 -3.60 6.15 21.93
N VAL A 392 -2.64 5.83 21.05
CA VAL A 392 -2.85 5.93 19.60
C VAL A 392 -3.92 4.92 19.18
N PRO A 393 -4.93 5.31 18.38
CA PRO A 393 -6.06 4.43 18.01
C PRO A 393 -5.67 3.41 16.93
N LEU A 394 -4.58 2.67 17.14
CA LEU A 394 -4.13 1.58 16.27
C LEU A 394 -5.03 0.36 16.45
N LYS A 395 -5.77 0.00 15.40
CA LYS A 395 -6.81 -1.04 15.41
C LYS A 395 -6.40 -2.35 14.78
N GLY A 396 -5.32 -2.37 13.98
CA GLY A 396 -4.88 -3.60 13.36
C GLY A 396 -3.57 -3.49 12.61
N TYR A 397 -3.08 -4.66 12.21
CA TYR A 397 -1.82 -4.86 11.52
C TYR A 397 -1.97 -5.89 10.40
N PHE A 398 -1.49 -5.54 9.21
CA PHE A 398 -1.44 -6.41 8.04
C PHE A 398 0.02 -6.64 7.64
N ALA A 399 0.48 -7.90 7.75
CA ALA A 399 1.82 -8.27 7.34
C ALA A 399 1.98 -8.17 5.82
N TRP A 400 2.98 -7.41 5.39
CA TRP A 400 3.41 -7.36 3.99
C TRP A 400 4.54 -8.37 3.75
N SER A 401 4.30 -9.48 3.08
CA SER A 401 3.08 -9.90 2.38
C SER A 401 2.71 -11.33 2.75
N LEU A 402 1.52 -11.80 2.34
CA LEU A 402 1.20 -13.22 2.49
C LEU A 402 2.19 -14.08 1.70
N LEU A 403 2.32 -13.81 0.39
CA LEU A 403 3.12 -14.58 -0.56
C LEU A 403 4.30 -13.76 -1.06
N ASP A 404 5.43 -14.43 -1.29
CA ASP A 404 6.42 -13.91 -2.23
C ASP A 404 5.75 -13.70 -3.58
N ASN A 405 5.97 -12.55 -4.18
CA ASN A 405 5.20 -12.04 -5.31
C ASN A 405 6.07 -11.26 -6.31
N PHE A 406 5.45 -10.72 -7.36
CA PHE A 406 6.10 -9.81 -8.29
C PHE A 406 6.31 -8.43 -7.62
N GLU A 407 7.53 -8.12 -7.18
CA GLU A 407 7.87 -6.89 -6.47
C GLU A 407 8.16 -5.75 -7.47
N TRP A 408 7.17 -5.40 -8.28
CA TRP A 408 7.17 -4.20 -9.12
C TRP A 408 8.42 -4.11 -10.02
N ALA A 409 9.17 -3.01 -9.97
CA ALA A 409 10.39 -2.82 -10.77
C ALA A 409 11.51 -3.82 -10.44
N GLU A 410 11.44 -4.48 -9.28
CA GLU A 410 12.42 -5.45 -8.82
C GLU A 410 12.15 -6.87 -9.33
N GLY A 411 11.00 -7.11 -9.96
CA GLY A 411 10.61 -8.44 -10.44
C GLY A 411 10.51 -9.45 -9.29
N TYR A 412 10.98 -10.67 -9.52
CA TYR A 412 10.85 -11.77 -8.54
C TYR A 412 12.04 -11.90 -7.58
N ARG A 413 13.06 -11.03 -7.69
CA ARG A 413 14.29 -11.14 -6.88
C ARG A 413 14.09 -10.71 -5.41
N LYS A 414 13.06 -9.92 -5.12
CA LYS A 414 12.77 -9.39 -3.78
C LYS A 414 11.59 -10.13 -3.20
N ARG A 415 11.81 -10.72 -2.02
CA ARG A 415 10.87 -11.64 -1.36
C ARG A 415 10.40 -11.04 -0.05
N PHE A 416 9.14 -10.60 -0.02
CA PHE A 416 8.49 -10.03 1.18
C PHE A 416 7.57 -11.01 1.90
N GLY A 417 7.20 -12.12 1.25
CA GLY A 417 6.20 -13.05 1.75
C GLY A 417 6.59 -13.68 3.07
N ILE A 418 5.60 -13.93 3.91
CA ILE A 418 5.74 -14.89 5.03
C ILE A 418 5.53 -16.34 4.55
N VAL A 419 5.04 -16.51 3.31
CA VAL A 419 5.00 -17.78 2.59
C VAL A 419 5.90 -17.67 1.37
N TYR A 420 6.82 -18.62 1.22
CA TYR A 420 7.68 -18.73 0.06
C TYR A 420 6.89 -19.26 -1.13
N THR A 421 6.98 -18.58 -2.26
CA THR A 421 6.44 -19.05 -3.54
C THR A 421 7.61 -19.53 -4.40
N ASN A 422 7.59 -20.82 -4.75
CA ASN A 422 8.48 -21.32 -5.80
C ASN A 422 7.90 -20.89 -7.15
N TYR A 423 8.53 -19.95 -7.86
CA TYR A 423 7.99 -19.43 -9.12
C TYR A 423 8.07 -20.41 -10.30
N GLU A 424 8.83 -21.51 -10.18
CA GLU A 424 8.87 -22.56 -11.21
C GLU A 424 7.74 -23.58 -11.04
N THR A 425 7.44 -23.98 -9.80
CA THR A 425 6.42 -25.02 -9.50
C THR A 425 5.09 -24.45 -9.00
N LEU A 426 5.09 -23.17 -8.60
CA LEU A 426 4.00 -22.46 -7.93
C LEU A 426 3.62 -23.06 -6.57
N GLU A 427 4.46 -23.89 -5.97
CA GLU A 427 4.23 -24.43 -4.63
C GLU A 427 4.46 -23.37 -3.54
N ARG A 428 3.66 -23.45 -2.47
CA ARG A 428 3.72 -22.55 -1.31
C ARG A 428 4.34 -23.23 -0.10
N TYR A 429 5.35 -22.59 0.50
CA TYR A 429 5.99 -23.06 1.71
C TYR A 429 5.98 -21.98 2.81
N PRO A 430 5.17 -22.14 3.87
CA PRO A 430 5.18 -21.21 5.00
C PRO A 430 6.58 -21.11 5.63
N LYS A 431 7.09 -19.88 5.78
CA LYS A 431 8.41 -19.58 6.35
C LYS A 431 8.35 -19.59 7.88
N ASP A 432 9.49 -19.50 8.55
CA ASP A 432 9.52 -19.41 10.01
C ASP A 432 8.79 -18.16 10.53
N SER A 433 8.87 -17.04 9.82
CA SER A 433 8.11 -15.82 10.14
C SER A 433 6.59 -16.01 10.11
N TYR A 434 6.05 -16.88 9.23
CA TYR A 434 4.64 -17.24 9.24
C TYR A 434 4.25 -17.92 10.55
N TYR A 435 5.07 -18.88 11.02
CA TYR A 435 4.78 -19.60 12.27
C TYR A 435 4.96 -18.70 13.49
N PHE A 436 5.92 -17.77 13.45
CA PHE A 436 6.05 -16.74 14.49
C PHE A 436 4.78 -15.88 14.59
N ILE A 437 4.29 -15.34 13.47
CA ILE A 437 3.06 -14.53 13.47
C ILE A 437 1.85 -15.37 13.89
N GLN A 438 1.75 -16.63 13.45
CA GLN A 438 0.71 -17.56 13.90
C GLN A 438 0.67 -17.69 15.43
N ASP A 439 1.84 -17.84 16.05
CA ASP A 439 1.95 -17.94 17.51
C ASP A 439 1.61 -16.62 18.20
N VAL A 440 2.00 -15.47 17.63
CA VAL A 440 1.61 -14.14 18.15
C VAL A 440 0.08 -14.00 18.17
N ILE A 441 -0.58 -14.31 17.05
CA ILE A 441 -2.03 -14.20 16.91
C ILE A 441 -2.73 -15.13 17.89
N LYS A 442 -2.33 -16.40 17.93
CA LYS A 442 -2.92 -17.42 18.81
C LYS A 442 -2.82 -17.05 20.29
N ASN A 443 -1.72 -16.43 20.70
CA ASN A 443 -1.48 -16.07 22.08
C ASN A 443 -1.96 -14.65 22.44
N GLY A 444 -2.43 -13.87 21.45
CA GLY A 444 -2.78 -12.46 21.59
C GLY A 444 -1.57 -11.55 21.88
N GLY A 445 -0.35 -12.00 21.58
CA GLY A 445 0.88 -11.39 22.09
C GLY A 445 2.11 -12.30 22.02
N PHE A 446 3.26 -11.84 22.52
CA PHE A 446 4.51 -12.60 22.57
C PHE A 446 5.46 -12.12 23.68
N GLU A 447 6.52 -12.91 23.95
CA GLU A 447 7.59 -12.52 24.88
C GLU A 447 8.71 -11.77 24.16
N ALA A 448 9.02 -10.56 24.65
CA ALA A 448 10.03 -9.68 24.09
C ALA A 448 11.36 -9.72 24.84
#